data_AF-A0AAJ3HQ85-F1
#
_entry.id   AF-A0AAJ3HQ85-F1
#
_cell.length_a   1.000
_cell.length_b   1.000
_cell.length_c   1.000
_cell.angle_alpha   90.00
_cell.angle_beta   90.00
_cell.angle_gamma   90.00
#
_symmetry.space_group_name_H-M   'P 1'
#
loop_
_entity.id
_entity.type
_entity.pdbx_description
1 polymer ?
#
loop_
_entity_poly.entity_id
_entity_poly.type
_entity_poly.pdbx_seq_one_letter_code
_entity_poly.pdbx_strand_id
1 'polypeptide(L)'
;MRASIIAAAVFVLVASNVEAKEYSCQLENGKYVSVFAEQGKPPIYRYGTLAKTEITLPVPQKQNNNVFYGHQMFVAGASTYVRFKNGNYSYVVYDGEGRGWYFNGVIIYKDNNIISKKECKEPSSLNLGDIDKYTIKVDPYLETYIYAP
;
A
#
# COMPACT_ATOMS: atom_id res chain seq x y z
N MET A 1 26.20 38.51 -47.57
CA MET A 1 26.48 37.19 -46.94
C MET A 1 25.71 37.13 -45.63
N ARG A 2 24.73 36.23 -45.49
CA ARG A 2 23.99 35.99 -44.24
C ARG A 2 24.37 34.60 -43.75
N ALA A 3 25.12 34.52 -42.66
CA ALA A 3 25.44 33.26 -42.02
C ALA A 3 24.26 32.87 -41.11
N SER A 4 23.56 31.81 -41.46
CA SER A 4 22.56 31.19 -40.60
C SER A 4 23.27 30.29 -39.60
N ILE A 5 23.19 30.63 -38.32
CA ILE A 5 23.68 29.79 -37.23
C ILE A 5 22.56 28.79 -36.89
N ILE A 6 22.79 27.51 -37.15
CA ILE A 6 21.89 26.42 -36.75
C ILE A 6 22.24 26.08 -35.30
N ALA A 7 21.38 26.47 -34.36
CA ALA A 7 21.50 26.03 -32.97
C ALA A 7 20.98 24.59 -32.87
N ALA A 8 21.87 23.62 -32.63
CA ALA A 8 21.50 22.25 -32.32
C ALA A 8 20.98 22.18 -30.88
N ALA A 9 19.68 21.94 -30.70
CA ALA A 9 19.10 21.68 -29.39
C ALA A 9 19.48 20.27 -28.93
N VAL A 10 20.37 20.17 -27.94
CA VAL A 10 20.70 18.91 -27.27
C VAL A 10 19.61 18.61 -26.25
N PHE A 11 18.71 17.68 -26.57
CA PHE A 11 17.73 17.15 -25.62
C PHE A 11 18.43 16.15 -24.69
N VAL A 12 18.76 16.59 -23.46
CA VAL A 12 19.20 15.70 -22.39
C VAL A 12 17.96 15.02 -21.82
N LEU A 13 17.79 13.73 -22.12
CA LEU A 13 16.81 12.88 -21.46
C LEU A 13 17.29 12.58 -20.03
N VAL A 14 16.76 13.31 -19.05
CA VAL A 14 16.95 12.98 -17.64
C VAL A 14 16.04 11.79 -17.33
N ALA A 15 16.62 10.60 -17.20
CA ALA A 15 15.90 9.44 -16.69
C ALA A 15 15.61 9.67 -15.19
N SER A 16 14.38 10.05 -14.85
CA SER A 16 13.92 10.01 -13.47
C SER A 16 13.75 8.55 -13.05
N ASN A 17 14.59 8.09 -12.12
CA ASN A 17 14.35 6.82 -11.45
C ASN A 17 13.09 6.99 -10.58
N VAL A 18 11.94 6.54 -11.09
CA VAL A 18 10.72 6.51 -10.28
C VAL A 18 10.90 5.39 -9.25
N GLU A 19 11.00 5.78 -7.97
CA GLU A 19 11.07 4.84 -6.86
C GLU A 19 9.76 4.04 -6.80
N ALA A 20 9.87 2.72 -6.81
CA ALA A 20 8.75 1.80 -6.72
C ALA A 20 9.11 0.60 -5.82
N LYS A 21 8.16 0.14 -5.02
CA LYS A 21 8.34 -0.97 -4.08
C LYS A 21 7.07 -1.80 -3.97
N GLU A 22 7.26 -3.12 -3.88
CA GLU A 22 6.19 -4.07 -3.58
C GLU A 22 6.38 -4.56 -2.14
N TYR A 23 5.32 -4.42 -1.35
CA TYR A 23 5.20 -4.94 0.00
C TYR A 23 4.30 -6.17 -0.07
N SER A 24 4.78 -7.36 0.25
CA SER A 24 4.00 -8.57 0.04
C SER A 24 4.31 -9.66 1.06
N CYS A 25 3.30 -10.46 1.39
CA CYS A 25 3.46 -11.66 2.19
C CYS A 25 2.53 -12.77 1.71
N GLN A 26 2.85 -14.02 2.06
CA GLN A 26 1.89 -15.12 1.92
C GLN A 26 1.01 -15.14 3.16
N LEU A 27 -0.30 -15.25 2.99
CA LEU A 27 -1.28 -15.35 4.06
C LEU A 27 -1.47 -16.81 4.51
N GLU A 28 -2.02 -16.99 5.71
CA GLU A 28 -2.34 -18.30 6.29
C GLU A 28 -3.20 -19.22 5.40
N ASN A 29 -3.98 -18.64 4.47
CA ASN A 29 -4.81 -19.38 3.52
C ASN A 29 -4.10 -19.73 2.20
N GLY A 30 -2.78 -19.53 2.13
CA GLY A 30 -1.95 -19.82 0.96
C GLY A 30 -2.01 -18.78 -0.16
N LYS A 31 -2.86 -17.75 -0.02
CA LYS A 31 -2.93 -16.61 -0.95
C LYS A 31 -1.83 -15.60 -0.61
N TYR A 32 -1.64 -14.62 -1.49
CA TYR A 32 -0.76 -13.50 -1.29
C TYR A 32 -1.58 -12.23 -1.20
N VAL A 33 -1.16 -11.32 -0.32
CA VAL A 33 -1.58 -9.92 -0.34
C VAL A 33 -0.36 -9.07 -0.65
N SER A 34 -0.56 -8.01 -1.42
CA SER A 34 0.51 -7.08 -1.71
C SER A 34 0.04 -5.65 -1.90
N VAL A 35 0.95 -4.71 -1.64
CA VAL A 35 0.81 -3.29 -1.91
C VAL A 35 1.96 -2.88 -2.82
N PHE A 36 1.66 -2.44 -4.04
CA PHE A 36 2.63 -1.85 -4.95
C PHE A 36 2.54 -0.33 -4.84
N ALA A 37 3.63 0.32 -4.45
CA ALA A 37 3.72 1.77 -4.35
C ALA A 37 4.75 2.29 -5.36
N GLU A 38 4.41 3.39 -6.03
CA GLU A 38 5.26 4.06 -7.02
C GLU A 38 5.12 5.58 -6.84
N GLN A 39 6.24 6.30 -6.88
CA GLN A 39 6.23 7.74 -6.62
C GLN A 39 5.29 8.50 -7.57
N GLY A 40 4.44 9.35 -7.01
CA GLY A 40 3.47 10.13 -7.77
C GLY A 40 2.23 9.35 -8.24
N LYS A 41 2.09 8.07 -7.84
CA LYS A 41 0.91 7.25 -8.11
C LYS A 41 0.27 6.75 -6.81
N PRO A 42 -1.07 6.62 -6.75
CA PRO A 42 -1.71 5.91 -5.65
C PRO A 42 -1.22 4.46 -5.58
N PRO A 43 -0.98 3.91 -4.39
CA PRO A 43 -0.64 2.50 -4.24
C PRO A 43 -1.72 1.58 -4.82
N ILE A 44 -1.31 0.36 -5.15
CA ILE A 44 -2.17 -0.69 -5.69
C ILE A 44 -2.17 -1.88 -4.74
N TYR A 45 -3.34 -2.26 -4.25
CA TYR A 45 -3.57 -3.50 -3.53
C TYR A 45 -3.77 -4.65 -4.51
N ARG A 46 -3.18 -5.81 -4.21
CA ARG A 46 -3.46 -7.07 -4.90
C ARG A 46 -3.70 -8.19 -3.91
N TYR A 47 -4.61 -9.09 -4.27
CA TYR A 47 -4.84 -10.34 -3.54
C TYR A 47 -5.08 -11.48 -4.52
N GLY A 48 -4.53 -12.66 -4.24
CA GLY A 48 -4.73 -13.84 -5.07
C GLY A 48 -3.67 -14.90 -4.85
N THR A 49 -3.34 -15.65 -5.90
CA THR A 49 -2.24 -16.62 -5.90
C THR A 49 -1.09 -16.10 -6.75
N LEU A 50 0.10 -16.71 -6.66
CA LEU A 50 1.22 -16.39 -7.56
C LEU A 50 0.86 -16.54 -9.04
N ALA A 51 -0.04 -17.47 -9.37
CA ALA A 51 -0.48 -17.73 -10.73
C ALA A 51 -1.59 -16.77 -11.21
N LYS A 52 -2.37 -16.20 -10.28
CA LYS A 52 -3.57 -15.44 -10.61
C LYS A 52 -3.92 -14.42 -9.53
N THR A 53 -3.90 -13.15 -9.92
CA THR A 53 -4.51 -12.06 -9.16
C THR A 53 -6.03 -12.17 -9.21
N GLU A 54 -6.68 -12.08 -8.06
CA GLU A 54 -8.13 -12.19 -7.91
C GLU A 54 -8.79 -10.84 -7.63
N ILE A 55 -8.08 -9.96 -6.91
CA ILE A 55 -8.53 -8.61 -6.58
C ILE A 55 -7.39 -7.64 -6.85
N THR A 56 -7.71 -6.52 -7.49
CA THR A 56 -6.83 -5.36 -7.65
C THR A 56 -7.61 -4.11 -7.27
N LEU A 57 -7.04 -3.27 -6.39
CA LEU A 57 -7.61 -1.97 -6.01
C LEU A 57 -6.54 -0.88 -6.10
N PRO A 58 -6.89 0.40 -6.36
CA PRO A 58 -8.24 0.88 -6.67
C PRO A 58 -8.75 0.35 -8.01
N VAL A 59 -10.08 0.27 -8.17
CA VAL A 59 -10.69 -0.08 -9.47
C VAL A 59 -10.49 1.11 -10.41
N PRO A 60 -9.85 0.95 -11.59
CA PRO A 60 -9.40 2.07 -12.45
C PRO A 60 -10.49 3.07 -12.85
N GLN A 61 -11.76 2.65 -12.83
CA GLN A 61 -12.91 3.47 -13.22
C GLN A 61 -13.44 4.38 -12.10
N LYS A 62 -12.94 4.27 -10.86
CA LYS A 62 -13.29 5.15 -9.73
C LYS A 62 -12.11 6.08 -9.44
N GLN A 63 -12.33 7.39 -9.39
CA GLN A 63 -11.29 8.37 -9.05
C GLN A 63 -10.51 7.95 -7.80
N ASN A 64 -9.18 8.03 -7.92
CA ASN A 64 -8.11 7.53 -7.05
C ASN A 64 -8.06 8.06 -5.59
N ASN A 65 -9.15 8.58 -5.04
CA ASN A 65 -9.19 9.17 -3.69
C ASN A 65 -9.55 8.18 -2.57
N ASN A 66 -9.32 6.89 -2.79
CA ASN A 66 -9.77 5.82 -1.89
C ASN A 66 -8.63 5.01 -1.28
N VAL A 67 -7.40 5.53 -1.31
CA VAL A 67 -6.24 4.91 -0.68
C VAL A 67 -5.75 5.82 0.43
N PHE A 68 -5.60 5.24 1.62
CA PHE A 68 -5.26 5.97 2.84
C PHE A 68 -4.12 5.28 3.57
N TYR A 69 -3.32 6.06 4.27
CA TYR A 69 -2.23 5.62 5.12
C TYR A 69 -2.57 5.94 6.56
N GLY A 70 -2.30 4.99 7.46
CA GLY A 70 -2.34 5.23 8.88
C GLY A 70 -1.07 4.72 9.55
N HIS A 71 -0.61 5.48 10.54
CA HIS A 71 0.47 5.07 11.42
C HIS A 71 0.16 5.54 12.82
N GLN A 72 0.37 4.66 13.81
CA GLN A 72 0.07 4.97 15.18
C GLN A 72 1.00 4.24 16.15
N MET A 73 1.44 5.00 17.14
CA MET A 73 2.11 4.48 18.33
C MET A 73 1.07 4.08 19.38
N PHE A 74 1.30 2.97 20.05
CA PHE A 74 0.53 2.55 21.23
C PHE A 74 1.47 2.10 22.34
N VAL A 75 0.93 1.80 23.53
CA VAL A 75 1.76 1.36 24.65
C VAL A 75 2.54 0.11 24.24
N ALA A 76 3.86 0.23 24.22
CA ALA A 76 4.80 -0.83 23.88
C ALA A 76 4.79 -1.31 22.40
N GLY A 77 4.38 -0.47 21.45
CA GLY A 77 4.47 -0.81 20.03
C GLY A 77 4.02 0.28 19.06
N ALA A 78 4.03 -0.07 17.77
CA ALA A 78 3.56 0.77 16.68
C ALA A 78 2.92 -0.08 15.59
N SER A 79 2.02 0.52 14.82
CA SER A 79 1.47 -0.10 13.63
C SER A 79 1.41 0.90 12.48
N THR A 80 1.53 0.35 11.28
CA THR A 80 1.36 1.03 10.00
C THR A 80 0.35 0.25 9.17
N TYR A 81 -0.52 0.94 8.45
CA TYR A 81 -1.43 0.31 7.50
C TYR A 81 -1.66 1.15 6.25
N VAL A 82 -2.07 0.48 5.18
CA VAL A 82 -2.65 1.09 3.98
C VAL A 82 -4.07 0.57 3.81
N ARG A 83 -5.04 1.49 3.73
CA ARG A 83 -6.45 1.18 3.54
C ARG A 83 -6.90 1.51 2.12
N PHE A 84 -7.49 0.53 1.45
CA PHE A 84 -8.10 0.67 0.14
C PHE A 84 -9.62 0.57 0.28
N LYS A 85 -10.33 1.66 -0.06
CA LYS A 85 -11.80 1.69 -0.03
C LYS A 85 -12.38 1.30 -1.38
N ASN A 86 -13.35 0.39 -1.37
CA ASN A 86 -14.15 0.05 -2.54
C ASN A 86 -15.64 -0.06 -2.17
N GLY A 87 -16.39 1.02 -2.41
CA GLY A 87 -17.77 1.11 -1.95
C GLY A 87 -17.82 1.13 -0.42
N ASN A 88 -18.56 0.19 0.17
CA ASN A 88 -18.62 0.02 1.62
C ASN A 88 -17.58 -0.96 2.17
N TYR A 89 -16.67 -1.46 1.35
CA TYR A 89 -15.57 -2.29 1.82
C TYR A 89 -14.31 -1.47 2.07
N SER A 90 -13.60 -1.79 3.14
CA SER A 90 -12.25 -1.30 3.43
C SER A 90 -11.30 -2.49 3.52
N TYR A 91 -10.27 -2.50 2.68
CA TYR A 91 -9.21 -3.50 2.66
C TYR A 91 -8.00 -2.88 3.35
N VAL A 92 -7.69 -3.33 4.56
CA VAL A 92 -6.65 -2.76 5.41
C VAL A 92 -5.47 -3.73 5.44
N VAL A 93 -4.39 -3.39 4.75
CA VAL A 93 -3.12 -4.12 4.81
C VAL A 93 -2.29 -3.50 5.92
N TYR A 94 -1.92 -4.29 6.92
CA TYR A 94 -1.32 -3.79 8.16
C TYR A 94 -0.02 -4.52 8.49
N ASP A 95 0.85 -3.80 9.17
CA ASP A 95 2.12 -4.30 9.69
C ASP A 95 2.44 -3.56 10.99
N GLY A 96 2.85 -4.29 12.01
CA GLY A 96 3.06 -3.73 13.32
C GLY A 96 3.90 -4.63 14.20
N GLU A 97 4.43 -4.01 15.23
CA GLU A 97 5.22 -4.67 16.25
C GLU A 97 4.83 -4.13 17.62
N GLY A 98 5.05 -4.97 18.61
CA GLY A 98 5.10 -4.52 19.99
C GLY A 98 6.20 -5.26 20.74
N ARG A 99 6.21 -5.15 22.07
CA ARG A 99 7.31 -5.69 22.88
C ARG A 99 7.37 -7.22 22.84
N GLY A 100 8.13 -7.75 21.88
CA GLY A 100 8.40 -9.18 21.70
C GLY A 100 7.42 -9.90 20.77
N TRP A 101 6.58 -9.18 20.03
CA TRP A 101 5.64 -9.77 19.08
C TRP A 101 5.54 -8.94 17.79
N TYR A 102 5.12 -9.58 16.71
CA TYR A 102 4.90 -8.97 15.40
C TYR A 102 3.52 -9.39 14.91
N PHE A 103 2.81 -8.49 14.25
CA PHE A 103 1.50 -8.78 13.67
C PHE A 103 1.39 -8.05 12.33
N ASN A 104 1.00 -8.79 11.30
CA ASN A 104 0.85 -8.25 9.96
C ASN A 104 -0.10 -9.12 9.15
N GLY A 105 -0.68 -8.52 8.11
CA GLY A 105 -1.63 -9.20 7.25
C GLY A 105 -2.65 -8.27 6.63
N VAL A 106 -3.87 -8.77 6.49
CA VAL A 106 -4.99 -8.03 5.91
C VAL A 106 -6.29 -8.23 6.68
N ILE A 107 -7.00 -7.14 6.92
CA ILE A 107 -8.36 -7.11 7.46
C ILE A 107 -9.30 -6.51 6.43
N ILE A 108 -10.40 -7.19 6.17
CA ILE A 108 -11.47 -6.70 5.31
C ILE A 108 -12.64 -6.30 6.19
N TYR A 109 -13.00 -5.03 6.10
CA TYR A 109 -14.20 -4.49 6.71
C TYR A 109 -15.30 -4.34 5.65
N LYS A 110 -16.54 -4.57 6.09
CA LYS A 110 -17.74 -4.12 5.38
C LYS A 110 -18.49 -3.18 6.30
N ASP A 111 -18.69 -1.96 5.83
CA ASP A 111 -19.09 -0.81 6.63
C ASP A 111 -18.04 -0.61 7.74
N ASN A 112 -18.30 -1.05 8.97
CA ASN A 112 -17.34 -1.02 10.08
C ASN A 112 -17.12 -2.39 10.75
N ASN A 113 -17.64 -3.46 10.15
CA ASN A 113 -17.53 -4.81 10.71
C ASN A 113 -16.42 -5.59 10.02
N ILE A 114 -15.59 -6.28 10.80
CA ILE A 114 -14.60 -7.21 10.25
C ILE A 114 -15.36 -8.41 9.66
N ILE A 115 -15.19 -8.64 8.36
CA ILE A 115 -15.75 -9.79 7.65
C ILE A 115 -14.69 -10.83 7.29
N SER A 116 -13.41 -10.46 7.34
CA SER A 116 -12.29 -11.37 7.16
C SER A 116 -11.03 -10.78 7.79
N LYS A 117 -10.26 -11.62 8.49
CA LYS A 117 -8.90 -11.36 8.93
C LYS A 117 -8.00 -12.51 8.44
N LYS A 118 -6.85 -12.17 7.89
CA LYS A 118 -5.83 -13.13 7.44
C LYS A 118 -4.47 -12.58 7.82
N GLU A 119 -3.72 -13.33 8.60
CA GLU A 119 -2.35 -12.97 9.00
C GLU A 119 -1.35 -13.49 7.96
N CYS A 120 -0.21 -12.82 7.85
CA CYS A 120 0.89 -13.36 7.07
C CYS A 120 1.44 -14.60 7.76
N LYS A 121 1.85 -15.58 6.96
CA LYS A 121 2.52 -16.77 7.40
C LYS A 121 4.00 -16.45 7.63
N GLU A 122 4.49 -16.69 8.84
CA GLU A 122 5.92 -16.63 9.15
C GLU A 122 6.74 -17.53 8.20
N PRO A 123 7.92 -17.10 7.73
CA PRO A 123 8.63 -15.87 8.11
C PRO A 123 8.32 -14.64 7.23
N SER A 124 7.23 -14.66 6.46
CA SER A 124 6.91 -13.56 5.54
C SER A 124 6.24 -12.38 6.27
N SER A 125 6.68 -11.17 5.99
CA SER A 125 6.12 -9.93 6.53
C SER A 125 5.98 -8.87 5.43
N LEU A 126 5.06 -7.91 5.64
CA LEU A 126 4.81 -6.85 4.68
C LEU A 126 5.89 -5.76 4.71
N ASN A 127 6.46 -5.47 5.89
CA ASN A 127 7.48 -4.45 6.14
C ASN A 127 7.08 -3.06 5.62
N LEU A 128 5.95 -2.55 6.13
CA LEU A 128 5.36 -1.27 5.71
C LEU A 128 6.07 -0.03 6.28
N GLY A 129 7.21 -0.18 6.96
CA GLY A 129 7.86 0.90 7.73
C GLY A 129 8.30 2.14 6.92
N ASP A 130 8.34 2.06 5.59
CA ASP A 130 8.72 3.16 4.70
C ASP A 130 7.65 3.50 3.64
N ILE A 131 6.42 3.02 3.83
CA ILE A 131 5.31 3.24 2.88
C ILE A 131 4.88 4.72 2.82
N ASP A 132 5.16 5.49 3.85
CA ASP A 132 4.86 6.92 3.97
C ASP A 132 5.64 7.78 2.95
N LYS A 133 6.77 7.28 2.42
CA LYS A 133 7.55 7.94 1.36
C LYS A 133 6.77 8.16 0.05
N TYR A 134 5.72 7.38 -0.18
CA TYR A 134 4.95 7.38 -1.43
C TYR A 134 3.80 8.41 -1.46
N THR A 135 3.78 9.38 -0.53
CA THR A 135 2.80 10.50 -0.49
C THR A 135 1.34 10.01 -0.53
N ILE A 136 1.01 9.09 0.38
CA ILE A 136 -0.35 8.57 0.55
C ILE A 136 -1.12 9.51 1.49
N LYS A 137 -2.39 9.76 1.21
CA LYS A 137 -3.24 10.59 2.08
C LYS A 137 -3.39 9.93 3.44
N VAL A 138 -3.21 10.70 4.51
CA VAL A 138 -3.50 10.21 5.87
C VAL A 138 -4.97 9.83 5.98
N ASP A 139 -5.25 8.72 6.64
CA ASP A 139 -6.60 8.25 6.87
C ASP A 139 -7.36 9.20 7.79
N PRO A 140 -8.53 9.74 7.40
CA PRO A 140 -9.34 10.55 8.31
C PRO A 140 -10.00 9.73 9.43
N TYR A 141 -9.98 8.39 9.33
CA TYR A 141 -10.60 7.47 10.29
C TYR A 141 -9.57 6.62 11.04
N LEU A 142 -8.42 7.21 11.41
CA LEU A 142 -7.32 6.50 12.09
C LEU A 142 -7.87 5.56 13.15
N GLU A 143 -8.55 6.10 14.16
CA GLU A 143 -9.14 5.42 15.34
C GLU A 143 -9.96 4.15 15.04
N THR A 144 -10.53 4.01 13.85
CA THR A 144 -11.33 2.84 13.47
C THR A 144 -10.46 1.62 13.14
N TYR A 145 -9.25 1.85 12.61
CA TYR A 145 -8.38 0.82 12.06
C TYR A 145 -7.07 0.65 12.84
N ILE A 146 -6.90 1.39 13.96
CA ILE A 146 -5.66 1.42 14.79
C ILE A 146 -5.38 0.12 15.53
N TYR A 147 -6.43 -0.66 15.77
CA TYR A 147 -6.36 -1.96 16.44
C TYR A 147 -6.56 -3.09 15.46
N ALA A 148 -6.11 -2.94 14.20
CA ALA A 148 -5.89 -4.10 13.36
C ALA A 148 -5.01 -5.07 14.19
N PRO A 149 -5.56 -6.19 14.71
CA PRO A 149 -4.93 -6.90 15.82
C PRO A 149 -3.69 -7.66 15.39
#